data_AF-A0A553DMT7-F1
#
_entry.id   AF-A0A553DMT7-F1
#
_cell.length_a   1.000
_cell.length_b   1.000
_cell.length_c   1.000
_cell.angle_alpha   90.00
_cell.angle_beta   90.00
_cell.angle_gamma   90.00
#
_symmetry.space_group_name_H-M   'P 1'
#
loop_
_entity.id
_entity.type
_entity.pdbx_description
1 polymer ?
#
loop_
_entity_poly.entity_id
_entity_poly.type
_entity_poly.pdbx_seq_one_letter_code
_entity_poly.pdbx_strand_id
1 'polypeptide(L)'
;MSSIKNYQIDFVNRTKKLLSENFEDFKNRDLESTLLLNCLLGLIVVVSENEKNGNKSLKGKIDESFLNFIPQKIGFLIKSQHKKDLTEIELTNIQTEVGHRNDLTKFEKLWFVNKIRNGIAHQNIEGINENDLWIGIKLWNTNNEKTKDFEVIFTMEELKKLALKIAEDYIISITK
;
A
#
# COMPACT_ATOMS: atom_id res chain seq x y z
N MET A 1 10.87 20.47 -24.64
CA MET A 1 10.66 20.29 -23.19
C MET A 1 9.24 20.76 -22.86
N SER A 2 8.33 19.88 -22.42
CA SER A 2 6.97 20.30 -22.08
C SER A 2 6.98 21.03 -20.72
N SER A 3 6.43 22.24 -20.64
CA SER A 3 6.20 22.91 -19.36
C SER A 3 5.26 22.06 -18.49
N ILE A 4 5.69 21.66 -17.30
CA ILE A 4 4.84 20.98 -16.32
C ILE A 4 3.83 22.02 -15.82
N LYS A 5 2.55 21.85 -16.18
CA LYS A 5 1.48 22.78 -15.76
C LYS A 5 0.84 22.36 -14.44
N ASN A 6 0.80 21.05 -14.17
CA ASN A 6 0.34 20.51 -12.89
C ASN A 6 1.20 19.29 -12.53
N TYR A 7 2.27 19.54 -11.74
CA TYR A 7 3.27 18.53 -11.42
C TYR A 7 2.70 17.22 -10.89
N GLN A 8 1.72 17.29 -9.99
CA GLN A 8 1.16 16.08 -9.38
C GLN A 8 0.38 15.24 -10.40
N ILE A 9 -0.43 15.89 -11.25
CA ILE A 9 -1.20 15.22 -12.31
C ILE A 9 -0.26 14.65 -13.37
N ASP A 10 0.70 15.45 -13.81
CA ASP A 10 1.68 15.06 -14.81
C ASP A 10 2.53 13.88 -14.30
N PHE A 11 2.92 13.90 -13.02
CA PHE A 11 3.64 12.81 -12.36
C PHE A 11 2.82 11.52 -12.35
N VAL A 12 1.54 11.58 -11.93
CA VAL A 12 0.68 10.39 -11.86
C VAL A 12 0.40 9.83 -13.25
N ASN A 13 0.11 10.67 -14.24
CA ASN A 13 -0.10 10.24 -15.63
C ASN A 13 1.15 9.60 -16.23
N ARG A 14 2.33 10.20 -16.02
CA ARG A 14 3.60 9.64 -16.50
C ARG A 14 3.93 8.31 -15.83
N THR A 15 3.68 8.20 -14.52
CA THR A 15 3.90 6.95 -13.77
C THR A 15 2.94 5.86 -14.24
N LYS A 16 1.66 6.19 -14.46
CA LYS A 16 0.68 5.27 -15.05
C LYS A 16 1.16 4.78 -16.42
N LYS A 17 1.57 5.71 -17.29
CA LYS A 17 2.11 5.41 -18.63
C LYS A 17 3.33 4.47 -18.54
N LEU A 18 4.28 4.78 -17.66
CA LEU A 18 5.49 3.97 -17.45
C LEU A 18 5.13 2.53 -17.05
N LEU A 19 4.17 2.35 -16.14
CA LEU A 19 3.71 1.01 -15.72
C LEU A 19 2.86 0.29 -16.77
N SER A 20 2.12 1.02 -17.61
CA SER A 20 1.30 0.42 -18.66
C SER A 20 2.10 0.03 -19.90
N GLU A 21 3.05 0.87 -20.31
CA GLU A 21 3.73 0.74 -21.61
C GLU A 21 5.12 0.09 -21.50
N ASN A 22 5.84 0.26 -20.39
CA ASN A 22 7.23 -0.19 -20.29
C ASN A 22 7.42 -1.39 -19.37
N PHE A 23 6.39 -1.84 -18.65
CA PHE A 23 6.54 -2.87 -17.62
C PHE A 23 7.20 -4.17 -18.13
N GLU A 24 6.82 -4.63 -19.33
CA GLU A 24 7.42 -5.84 -19.92
C GLU A 24 8.91 -5.65 -20.24
N ASP A 25 9.33 -4.45 -20.66
CA ASP A 25 10.76 -4.16 -20.91
C ASP A 25 11.59 -4.25 -19.63
N PHE A 26 11.06 -3.76 -18.51
CA PHE A 26 11.72 -3.86 -17.21
C PHE A 26 11.71 -5.29 -16.68
N LYS A 27 10.61 -6.01 -16.90
CA LYS A 27 10.48 -7.43 -16.53
C LYS A 27 11.49 -8.32 -17.27
N ASN A 28 11.66 -8.10 -18.57
CA ASN A 28 12.66 -8.81 -19.38
C ASN A 28 14.11 -8.54 -18.94
N ARG A 29 14.32 -7.53 -18.08
CA ARG A 29 15.63 -7.14 -17.55
C ARG A 29 15.76 -7.42 -16.05
N ASP A 30 14.77 -8.07 -15.42
CA ASP A 30 14.71 -8.34 -13.98
C ASP A 30 14.79 -7.05 -13.13
N LEU A 31 14.10 -6.00 -13.59
CA LEU A 31 14.05 -4.67 -12.96
C LEU A 31 12.62 -4.25 -12.57
N GLU A 32 11.62 -5.09 -12.82
CA GLU A 32 10.22 -4.78 -12.60
C GLU A 32 9.87 -4.57 -11.14
N SER A 33 10.50 -5.32 -10.22
CA SER A 33 10.30 -5.18 -8.78
C SER A 33 10.74 -3.80 -8.30
N THR A 34 11.94 -3.37 -8.72
CA THR A 34 12.50 -2.06 -8.42
C THR A 34 11.66 -0.95 -9.05
N LEU A 35 11.22 -1.11 -10.30
CA LEU A 35 10.32 -0.17 -10.96
C LEU A 35 9.02 0.00 -10.17
N LEU A 36 8.37 -1.11 -9.82
CA LEU A 36 7.07 -1.11 -9.14
C LEU A 36 7.15 -0.48 -7.76
N LEU A 37 8.16 -0.82 -6.96
CA LEU A 37 8.33 -0.26 -5.63
C LEU A 37 8.52 1.27 -5.67
N ASN A 38 9.34 1.76 -6.61
CA ASN A 38 9.56 3.19 -6.80
C ASN A 38 8.30 3.91 -7.30
N CYS A 39 7.61 3.34 -8.30
CA CYS A 39 6.38 3.91 -8.82
C CYS A 39 5.28 3.94 -7.76
N LEU A 40 5.08 2.84 -7.03
CA LEU A 40 4.07 2.72 -5.99
C LEU A 40 4.34 3.71 -4.85
N LEU A 41 5.60 3.81 -4.38
CA LEU A 41 5.97 4.79 -3.36
C LEU A 41 5.67 6.22 -3.83
N GLY A 42 6.08 6.58 -5.04
CA GLY A 42 5.83 7.90 -5.62
C GLY A 42 4.34 8.23 -5.70
N LEU A 43 3.52 7.28 -6.19
CA LEU A 43 2.06 7.43 -6.27
C LEU A 43 1.43 7.61 -4.89
N ILE A 44 1.80 6.79 -3.91
CA ILE A 44 1.26 6.88 -2.54
C ILE A 44 1.65 8.22 -1.90
N VAL A 45 2.88 8.70 -2.09
CA VAL A 45 3.30 10.00 -1.57
C VAL A 45 2.42 11.13 -2.12
N VAL A 46 2.18 11.15 -3.44
CA VAL A 46 1.33 12.18 -4.06
C VAL A 46 -0.10 12.14 -3.52
N VAL A 47 -0.66 10.94 -3.34
CA VAL A 47 -2.00 10.76 -2.76
C VAL A 47 -2.05 11.22 -1.30
N SER A 48 -1.13 10.72 -0.47
CA SER A 48 -1.11 11.01 0.97
C SER A 48 -0.86 12.48 1.29
N GLU A 49 -0.06 13.18 0.49
CA GLU A 49 0.15 14.63 0.67
C GLU A 49 -1.07 15.44 0.23
N ASN A 50 -1.81 15.02 -0.80
CA ASN A 50 -3.04 15.71 -1.19
C ASN A 50 -4.17 15.56 -0.17
N GLU A 51 -4.29 14.39 0.48
CA GLU A 51 -5.24 14.17 1.56
C GLU A 51 -5.01 15.12 2.74
N LYS A 52 -3.73 15.37 3.11
CA LYS A 52 -3.38 16.34 4.17
C LYS A 52 -3.82 17.76 3.83
N ASN A 53 -3.81 18.12 2.56
CA ASN A 53 -4.21 19.44 2.06
C ASN A 53 -5.73 19.58 1.88
N GLY A 54 -6.52 18.58 2.30
CA GLY A 54 -7.99 18.61 2.22
C GLY A 54 -8.56 18.14 0.87
N ASN A 55 -7.71 17.81 -0.11
CA ASN A 55 -8.10 17.25 -1.40
C ASN A 55 -8.17 15.72 -1.29
N LYS A 56 -9.41 15.21 -1.20
CA LYS A 56 -9.68 13.84 -0.77
C LYS A 56 -9.60 12.82 -1.92
N SER A 57 -8.40 12.62 -2.44
CA SER A 57 -8.13 11.73 -3.58
C SER A 57 -8.34 10.24 -3.35
N LEU A 58 -8.26 9.78 -2.10
CA LEU A 58 -8.41 8.39 -1.67
C LEU A 58 -9.37 8.28 -0.47
N LYS A 59 -10.44 9.09 -0.49
CA LYS A 59 -11.40 9.17 0.61
C LYS A 59 -12.13 7.85 0.85
N GLY A 60 -12.38 7.58 2.13
CA GLY A 60 -13.38 6.61 2.57
C GLY A 60 -12.81 5.26 2.93
N LYS A 61 -13.72 4.37 3.33
CA LYS A 61 -13.40 2.99 3.70
C LYS A 61 -13.04 2.17 2.47
N ILE A 62 -12.29 1.10 2.69
CA ILE A 62 -12.04 0.08 1.69
C ILE A 62 -13.40 -0.57 1.35
N ASP A 63 -13.82 -0.42 0.10
CA ASP A 63 -15.02 -1.04 -0.45
C ASP A 63 -14.68 -2.35 -1.18
N GLU A 64 -15.70 -3.12 -1.56
CA GLU A 64 -15.53 -4.37 -2.30
C GLU A 64 -14.77 -4.18 -3.62
N SER A 65 -14.94 -3.04 -4.28
CA SER A 65 -14.23 -2.75 -5.53
C SER A 65 -12.73 -2.59 -5.30
N PHE A 66 -12.33 -1.93 -4.20
CA PHE A 66 -10.93 -1.74 -3.84
C PHE A 66 -10.30 -3.02 -3.29
N LEU A 67 -11.06 -3.86 -2.58
CA LEU A 67 -10.60 -5.17 -2.10
C LEU A 67 -10.10 -6.07 -3.23
N ASN A 68 -10.62 -5.94 -4.44
CA ASN A 68 -10.17 -6.71 -5.61
C ASN A 68 -8.72 -6.41 -6.02
N PHE A 69 -8.15 -5.29 -5.55
CA PHE A 69 -6.76 -4.91 -5.76
C PHE A 69 -5.85 -5.25 -4.57
N ILE A 70 -6.40 -5.89 -3.53
CA ILE A 70 -5.67 -6.32 -2.34
C ILE A 70 -5.52 -7.84 -2.37
N PRO A 71 -4.30 -8.38 -2.21
CA PRO A 71 -4.03 -9.81 -2.25
C PRO A 71 -4.69 -10.55 -1.07
N GLN A 72 -4.89 -11.85 -1.23
CA GLN A 72 -5.46 -12.71 -0.18
C GLN A 72 -4.53 -12.84 1.03
N LYS A 73 -3.22 -12.86 0.80
CA LYS A 73 -2.22 -13.03 1.84
C LYS A 73 -1.93 -11.67 2.50
N ILE A 74 -2.77 -11.31 3.45
CA ILE A 74 -2.65 -10.10 4.26
C ILE A 74 -3.07 -10.37 5.71
N GLY A 75 -2.33 -9.78 6.65
CA GLY A 75 -2.62 -9.81 8.08
C GLY A 75 -2.26 -8.48 8.73
N PHE A 76 -3.03 -8.06 9.73
CA PHE A 76 -2.76 -6.83 10.48
C PHE A 76 -3.31 -6.89 11.89
N LEU A 77 -2.73 -6.13 12.82
CA LEU A 77 -3.21 -6.07 14.19
C LEU A 77 -4.40 -5.12 14.29
N ILE A 78 -5.51 -5.62 14.82
CA ILE A 78 -6.68 -4.82 15.16
C ILE A 78 -6.48 -4.32 16.59
N LYS A 79 -6.31 -2.99 16.75
CA LYS A 79 -6.24 -2.37 18.08
C LYS A 79 -7.59 -2.50 18.78
N SER A 80 -7.68 -3.40 19.75
CA SER A 80 -8.82 -3.49 20.67
C SER A 80 -8.59 -2.54 21.86
N GLN A 81 -9.63 -1.81 22.26
CA GLN A 81 -9.61 -1.11 23.54
C GLN A 81 -9.78 -2.15 24.64
N HIS A 82 -8.80 -2.25 25.54
CA HIS A 82 -8.90 -3.14 26.69
C HIS A 82 -9.73 -2.44 27.78
N LYS A 83 -10.85 -3.04 28.14
CA LYS A 83 -11.74 -2.55 29.21
C LYS A 83 -11.37 -3.08 30.60
N LYS A 84 -10.29 -3.87 30.70
CA LYS A 84 -9.85 -4.49 31.95
C LYS A 84 -9.05 -3.49 32.78
N ASP A 85 -9.18 -3.57 34.09
CA ASP A 85 -8.40 -2.75 35.02
C ASP A 85 -6.95 -3.25 35.03
N LEU A 86 -6.02 -2.35 34.72
CA LEU A 86 -4.58 -2.68 34.65
C LEU A 86 -3.94 -2.84 36.04
N THR A 87 -4.68 -2.60 37.12
CA THR A 87 -4.22 -2.80 38.50
C THR A 87 -4.47 -4.23 39.01
N GLU A 88 -5.22 -5.05 38.26
CA GLU A 88 -5.47 -6.45 38.61
C GLU A 88 -4.19 -7.28 38.40
N ILE A 89 -3.64 -7.83 39.50
CA ILE A 89 -2.40 -8.64 39.50
C ILE A 89 -2.50 -9.87 38.57
N GLU A 90 -3.71 -10.38 38.36
CA GLU A 90 -3.98 -11.53 37.49
C GLU A 90 -3.90 -11.17 35.99
N LEU A 91 -4.00 -9.88 35.64
CA LEU A 91 -3.91 -9.42 34.26
C LEU A 91 -2.45 -9.37 33.80
N THR A 92 -1.94 -10.54 33.40
CA THR A 92 -0.56 -10.71 32.92
C THR A 92 -0.43 -10.64 31.40
N ASN A 93 -1.55 -10.75 30.68
CA ASN A 93 -1.58 -10.83 29.22
C ASN A 93 -2.71 -10.00 28.62
N ILE A 94 -2.38 -9.31 27.53
CA ILE A 94 -3.32 -8.56 26.70
C ILE A 94 -3.35 -9.21 25.32
N GLN A 95 -4.49 -9.79 24.94
CA GLN A 95 -4.67 -10.42 23.63
C GLN A 95 -5.06 -9.37 22.58
N THR A 96 -4.41 -9.44 21.42
CA THR A 96 -4.74 -8.66 20.22
C THR A 96 -5.39 -9.56 19.17
N GLU A 97 -6.30 -9.00 18.39
CA GLU A 97 -6.92 -9.69 17.26
C GLU A 97 -6.07 -9.46 15.99
N VAL A 98 -5.98 -10.49 15.15
CA VAL A 98 -5.36 -10.41 13.82
C VAL A 98 -6.48 -10.34 12.79
N GLY A 99 -6.55 -9.22 12.08
CA GLY A 99 -7.47 -9.02 10.96
C GLY A 99 -6.89 -9.53 9.66
N HIS A 100 -7.78 -9.94 8.76
CA HIS A 100 -7.44 -10.43 7.42
C HIS A 100 -8.15 -9.63 6.32
N ARG A 101 -8.03 -10.06 5.05
CA ARG A 101 -8.53 -9.32 3.88
C ARG A 101 -9.96 -8.81 4.03
N ASN A 102 -10.87 -9.65 4.53
CA ASN A 102 -12.29 -9.28 4.67
C ASN A 102 -12.52 -8.22 5.75
N ASP A 103 -11.64 -8.15 6.75
CA ASP A 103 -11.70 -7.16 7.83
C ASP A 103 -11.24 -5.77 7.38
N LEU A 104 -10.56 -5.65 6.24
CA LEU A 104 -10.08 -4.37 5.71
C LEU A 104 -11.23 -3.40 5.40
N THR A 105 -12.45 -3.89 5.16
CA THR A 105 -13.64 -3.04 4.97
C THR A 105 -13.93 -2.10 6.15
N LYS A 106 -13.39 -2.43 7.34
CA LYS A 106 -13.48 -1.60 8.54
C LYS A 106 -12.52 -0.41 8.51
N PHE A 107 -11.52 -0.42 7.63
CA PHE A 107 -10.41 0.54 7.56
C PHE A 107 -10.52 1.48 6.36
N GLU A 108 -9.84 2.62 6.46
CA GLU A 108 -9.75 3.60 5.38
C GLU A 108 -8.75 3.18 4.31
N LYS A 109 -9.01 3.54 3.05
CA LYS A 109 -8.05 3.30 1.95
C LYS A 109 -6.71 3.97 2.25
N LEU A 110 -6.74 5.18 2.81
CA LEU A 110 -5.54 5.94 3.19
C LEU A 110 -4.71 5.22 4.27
N TRP A 111 -5.36 4.55 5.23
CA TRP A 111 -4.66 3.75 6.24
C TRP A 111 -3.86 2.62 5.59
N PHE A 112 -4.48 1.89 4.67
CA PHE A 112 -3.85 0.76 3.98
C PHE A 112 -2.66 1.20 3.12
N VAL A 113 -2.80 2.23 2.30
CA VAL A 113 -1.68 2.72 1.47
C VAL A 113 -0.54 3.27 2.33
N ASN A 114 -0.83 3.88 3.48
CA ASN A 114 0.20 4.35 4.40
C ASN A 114 0.97 3.18 5.04
N LYS A 115 0.32 2.04 5.30
CA LYS A 115 1.03 0.82 5.75
C LYS A 115 2.03 0.33 4.71
N ILE A 116 1.63 0.31 3.44
CA ILE A 116 2.52 -0.04 2.34
C ILE A 116 3.67 0.96 2.22
N ARG A 117 3.38 2.26 2.21
CA ARG A 117 4.39 3.34 2.14
C ARG A 117 5.45 3.16 3.21
N ASN A 118 5.03 2.96 4.46
CA ASN A 118 5.96 2.80 5.57
C ASN A 118 6.82 1.53 5.40
N GLY A 119 6.23 0.43 4.93
CA GLY A 119 6.99 -0.78 4.62
C GLY A 119 8.09 -0.52 3.59
N ILE A 120 7.76 0.15 2.49
CA ILE A 120 8.74 0.49 1.46
C ILE A 120 9.81 1.46 1.99
N ALA A 121 9.39 2.54 2.66
CA ALA A 121 10.28 3.58 3.16
C ALA A 121 11.28 3.07 4.23
N HIS A 122 10.89 2.07 5.02
CA HIS A 122 11.76 1.45 6.02
C HIS A 122 12.51 0.21 5.51
N GLN A 123 12.47 -0.07 4.20
CA GLN A 123 13.09 -1.26 3.60
C GLN A 123 12.60 -2.59 4.20
N ASN A 124 11.36 -2.61 4.70
CA ASN A 124 10.67 -3.79 5.19
C ASN A 124 10.08 -4.58 4.02
N ILE A 125 10.98 -5.08 3.16
CA ILE A 125 10.67 -5.75 1.90
C ILE A 125 11.49 -7.04 1.82
N GLU A 126 10.85 -8.12 1.40
CA GLU A 126 11.50 -9.40 1.12
C GLU A 126 11.00 -9.91 -0.24
N GLY A 127 11.92 -10.25 -1.14
CA GLY A 127 11.58 -10.83 -2.44
C GLY A 127 11.11 -12.27 -2.29
N ILE A 128 10.06 -12.64 -3.01
CA ILE A 128 9.62 -14.03 -3.16
C ILE A 128 10.13 -14.50 -4.50
N ASN A 129 10.98 -15.52 -4.48
CA ASN A 129 11.77 -15.90 -5.65
C ASN A 129 11.36 -17.28 -6.18
N GLU A 130 11.42 -17.40 -7.50
CA GLU A 130 11.37 -18.67 -8.23
C GLU A 130 12.44 -18.60 -9.33
N ASN A 131 13.35 -19.58 -9.37
CA ASN A 131 14.50 -19.61 -10.29
C ASN A 131 15.32 -18.29 -10.27
N ASP A 132 15.64 -17.79 -9.07
CA ASP A 132 16.36 -16.53 -8.83
C ASP A 132 15.68 -15.25 -9.35
N LEU A 133 14.43 -15.34 -9.81
CA LEU A 133 13.61 -14.19 -10.24
C LEU A 133 12.56 -13.84 -9.20
N TRP A 134 12.32 -12.55 -8.98
CA TRP A 134 11.28 -12.10 -8.06
C TRP A 134 9.88 -12.27 -8.67
N ILE A 135 9.15 -13.29 -8.24
CA ILE A 135 7.75 -13.52 -8.64
C ILE A 135 6.75 -12.72 -7.79
N GLY A 136 7.20 -12.23 -6.63
CA GLY A 136 6.40 -11.44 -5.72
C GLY A 136 7.23 -10.74 -4.66
N ILE A 137 6.56 -9.99 -3.81
CA ILE A 137 7.16 -9.31 -2.67
C ILE A 137 6.32 -9.52 -1.42
N LYS A 138 7.01 -9.61 -0.30
CA LYS A 138 6.44 -9.51 1.03
C LYS A 138 6.80 -8.14 1.60
N LEU A 139 5.79 -7.42 2.06
CA LEU A 139 5.91 -6.09 2.67
C LEU A 139 5.33 -6.12 4.08
N TRP A 140 5.98 -5.42 5.01
CA TRP A 140 5.43 -5.27 6.35
C TRP A 140 5.62 -3.87 6.93
N ASN A 141 4.71 -3.47 7.81
CA ASN A 141 4.88 -2.27 8.62
C ASN A 141 5.20 -2.67 10.06
N THR A 142 6.05 -1.89 10.71
CA THR A 142 6.28 -1.94 12.15
C THR A 142 5.60 -0.75 12.81
N ASN A 143 4.98 -0.95 13.96
CA ASN A 143 4.49 0.14 14.80
C ASN A 143 5.66 0.85 15.52
N ASN A 144 5.36 1.84 16.36
CA ASN A 144 6.36 2.59 17.12
C ASN A 144 7.16 1.71 18.12
N GLU A 145 6.61 0.56 18.49
CA GLU A 145 7.24 -0.41 19.40
C GLU A 145 8.10 -1.43 18.64
N LYS A 146 8.32 -1.23 17.32
CA LYS A 146 9.03 -2.14 16.41
C LYS A 146 8.34 -3.50 16.23
N THR A 147 7.09 -3.63 16.63
CA THR A 147 6.27 -4.83 16.42
C THR A 147 5.65 -4.78 15.03
N LYS A 148 5.72 -5.90 14.29
CA LYS A 148 5.04 -6.06 13.00
C LYS A 148 3.53 -5.97 13.21
N ASP A 149 2.90 -4.92 12.68
CA ASP A 149 1.47 -4.67 12.86
C ASP A 149 0.65 -4.76 11.57
N PHE A 150 1.32 -5.00 10.45
CA PHE A 150 0.75 -5.23 9.13
C PHE A 150 1.74 -6.01 8.28
N GLU A 151 1.25 -6.97 7.52
CA GLU A 151 2.01 -7.77 6.58
C GLU A 151 1.15 -8.13 5.38
N VAL A 152 1.75 -8.09 4.19
CA VAL A 152 1.06 -8.40 2.94
C VAL A 152 2.04 -9.02 1.95
N ILE A 153 1.55 -9.98 1.16
CA ILE A 153 2.30 -10.62 0.09
C ILE A 153 1.60 -10.33 -1.24
N PHE A 154 2.33 -9.73 -2.17
CA PHE A 154 1.89 -9.44 -3.53
C PHE A 154 2.66 -10.30 -4.52
N THR A 155 1.98 -10.80 -5.55
CA THR A 155 2.63 -11.08 -6.84
C THR A 155 2.99 -9.77 -7.54
N MET A 156 3.91 -9.80 -8.51
CA MET A 156 4.25 -8.60 -9.29
C MET A 156 3.04 -8.02 -10.01
N GLU A 157 2.14 -8.87 -10.50
CA GLU A 157 0.92 -8.43 -11.18
C GLU A 157 -0.08 -7.78 -10.22
N GLU A 158 -0.26 -8.31 -9.01
CA GLU A 158 -1.12 -7.67 -7.99
C GLU A 158 -0.56 -6.31 -7.57
N LEU A 159 0.76 -6.19 -7.41
CA LEU A 159 1.42 -4.93 -7.06
C LEU A 159 1.23 -3.87 -8.17
N LYS A 160 1.41 -4.28 -9.43
CA LYS A 160 1.15 -3.44 -10.61
C LYS A 160 -0.30 -2.97 -10.66
N LYS A 161 -1.26 -3.88 -10.48
CA LYS A 161 -2.70 -3.55 -10.46
C LYS A 161 -3.04 -2.55 -9.35
N LEU A 162 -2.50 -2.74 -8.15
CA LEU A 162 -2.70 -1.79 -7.06
C LEU A 162 -2.13 -0.41 -7.39
N ALA A 163 -0.90 -0.34 -7.93
CA ALA A 163 -0.29 0.93 -8.33
C ALA A 163 -1.13 1.67 -9.37
N LEU A 164 -1.59 0.97 -10.42
CA LEU A 164 -2.46 1.56 -11.44
C LEU A 164 -3.80 2.03 -10.86
N LYS A 165 -4.39 1.25 -9.94
CA LYS A 165 -5.64 1.62 -9.27
C LYS A 165 -5.49 2.90 -8.44
N ILE A 166 -4.40 3.05 -7.70
CA ILE A 166 -4.11 4.27 -6.91
C ILE A 166 -3.96 5.48 -7.85
N ALA A 167 -3.27 5.32 -8.97
CA ALA A 167 -3.12 6.38 -9.97
C ALA A 167 -4.47 6.81 -10.57
N GLU A 168 -5.34 5.84 -10.87
CA GLU A 168 -6.67 6.09 -11.42
C GLU A 168 -7.60 6.79 -10.43
N ASP A 169 -7.66 6.32 -9.19
CA ASP A 169 -8.48 6.93 -8.14
C ASP A 169 -8.06 8.38 -7.91
N TYR A 170 -6.75 8.65 -7.92
CA TYR A 170 -6.21 10.00 -7.84
C TYR A 170 -6.68 10.88 -9.00
N ILE A 171 -6.51 10.45 -10.25
CA ILE A 171 -6.92 11.25 -11.43
C ILE A 171 -8.43 11.51 -11.44
N ILE A 172 -9.25 10.52 -11.08
CA ILE A 172 -10.70 10.67 -11.01
C ILE A 172 -11.08 11.72 -9.96
N SER A 173 -10.42 11.71 -8.81
CA SER A 173 -10.77 12.58 -7.69
C SER A 173 -10.50 14.07 -7.93
N ILE A 174 -9.53 14.41 -8.77
CA ILE A 174 -9.10 15.78 -9.05
C ILE A 174 -9.73 16.36 -10.32
N THR A 175 -10.37 15.50 -11.13
CA THR A 175 -11.05 15.90 -12.38
C THR A 175 -12.57 16.07 -12.16
N LYS A 176 -13.09 15.62 -11.01
CA LYS A 176 -14.46 15.87 -10.56
C LYS A 176 -14.57 17.19 -9.82
#